data_AF-A0A3N5TC52-F1
#
_entry.id   AF-A0A3N5TC52-F1
#
_cell.length_a   1.000
_cell.length_b   1.000
_cell.length_c   1.000
_cell.angle_alpha   90.00
_cell.angle_beta   90.00
_cell.angle_gamma   90.00
#
_symmetry.space_group_name_H-M   'P 1'
#
loop_
_entity.id
_entity.type
_entity.pdbx_description
1 polymer ?
#
loop_
_entity_poly.entity_id
_entity_poly.type
_entity_poly.pdbx_seq_one_letter_code
_entity_poly.pdbx_strand_id
1 'polypeptide(L)'
;MRKWFFLRTPFLYCLISAFVYLIGTLPAQGQPKTIILATTTSTQDSGLLDVLLPIFEKKTGYFVKTIAVGSGQAMAMGQKGEADVLLVHSPDAEKKFVAEGYGINRRIIMHN
;
A
#
# COMPACT_ATOMS: atom_id res chain seq x y z
N MET A 1 51.72 35.77 -21.55
CA MET A 1 51.30 34.46 -21.01
C MET A 1 49.94 34.62 -20.33
N ARG A 2 48.84 34.12 -20.92
CA ARG A 2 47.48 33.98 -20.31
C ARG A 2 46.46 33.65 -21.43
N LYS A 3 46.45 32.41 -21.92
CA LYS A 3 45.41 31.91 -22.84
C LYS A 3 44.83 30.53 -22.43
N TRP A 4 45.18 30.04 -21.25
CA TRP A 4 44.90 28.66 -20.82
C TRP A 4 43.72 28.50 -19.83
N PHE A 5 42.97 29.56 -19.51
CA PHE A 5 41.93 29.50 -18.46
C PHE A 5 40.49 29.46 -18.98
N PHE A 6 40.24 29.72 -20.26
CA PHE A 6 38.88 29.89 -20.79
C PHE A 6 38.27 28.65 -21.49
N LEU A 7 39.06 27.58 -21.69
CA LEU A 7 38.60 26.38 -22.40
C LEU A 7 38.06 25.26 -21.48
N ARG A 8 38.16 25.40 -20.15
CA ARG A 8 37.76 24.35 -19.18
C ARG A 8 36.32 24.48 -18.68
N THR A 9 35.73 25.66 -18.75
CA THR A 9 34.37 25.95 -18.26
C THR A 9 33.23 25.42 -19.16
N PRO A 10 33.28 25.44 -20.51
CA PRO A 10 32.16 24.93 -21.31
C PRO A 10 32.05 23.40 -21.28
N PHE A 11 33.18 22.70 -21.13
CA PHE A 11 33.20 21.24 -21.00
C PHE A 11 32.54 20.76 -19.71
N LEU A 12 32.72 21.53 -18.63
CA LEU A 12 32.12 21.22 -17.33
C LEU A 12 30.59 21.43 -17.33
N TYR A 13 30.10 22.48 -17.99
CA TYR A 13 28.66 22.72 -18.14
C TYR A 13 27.97 21.67 -19.03
N CYS A 14 28.64 21.21 -20.09
CA CYS A 14 28.11 20.13 -20.94
C CYS A 14 28.05 18.78 -20.20
N LEU A 15 29.02 18.50 -19.34
CA LEU A 15 29.02 17.30 -18.50
C LEU A 15 27.92 17.35 -17.43
N ILE A 16 27.68 18.52 -16.83
CA ILE A 16 26.62 18.71 -15.84
C ILE A 16 25.23 18.57 -16.51
N SER A 17 25.02 19.14 -17.70
CA SER A 17 23.74 19.01 -18.40
C SER A 17 23.48 17.58 -18.87
N ALA A 18 24.51 16.87 -19.33
CA ALA A 18 24.41 15.46 -19.70
C ALA A 18 24.09 14.57 -18.49
N PHE A 19 24.62 14.90 -17.32
CA PHE A 19 24.34 14.18 -16.08
C PHE A 19 22.90 14.40 -15.59
N VAL A 20 22.37 15.62 -15.69
CA VAL A 20 20.97 15.92 -15.36
C VAL A 20 20.00 15.20 -16.31
N TYR A 21 20.33 15.11 -17.59
CA TYR A 21 19.52 14.38 -18.57
C TYR A 21 19.51 12.86 -18.31
N LEU A 22 20.60 12.31 -17.78
CA LEU A 22 20.73 10.88 -17.48
C LEU A 22 19.89 10.45 -16.26
N ILE A 23 19.69 11.35 -15.28
CA ILE A 23 18.86 11.06 -14.10
C ILE A 23 17.36 11.11 -14.45
N GLY A 24 16.95 11.97 -15.39
CA GLY A 24 15.55 12.15 -15.78
C GLY A 24 14.90 10.97 -16.51
N THR A 25 15.70 10.00 -16.99
CA THR A 25 15.21 8.82 -17.73
C THR A 25 15.14 7.55 -16.88
N LEU A 26 15.36 7.63 -15.57
CA LEU A 26 15.19 6.46 -14.71
C LEU A 26 13.71 6.02 -14.72
N PRO A 27 13.41 4.77 -15.09
CA PRO A 27 12.04 4.28 -14.99
C PRO A 27 11.62 4.34 -13.52
N ALA A 28 10.54 5.06 -13.24
CA ALA A 28 9.90 5.03 -11.94
C ALA A 28 9.43 3.60 -11.67
N GLN A 29 10.22 2.85 -10.90
CA GLN A 29 9.86 1.51 -10.47
C GLN A 29 8.61 1.66 -9.60
N GLY A 30 7.45 1.24 -10.13
CA GLY A 30 6.17 1.42 -9.46
C GLY A 30 6.23 0.89 -8.03
N GLN A 31 5.75 1.69 -7.07
CA GLN A 31 5.76 1.27 -5.68
C GLN A 31 5.02 -0.07 -5.52
N PRO A 32 5.52 -0.97 -4.65
CA PRO A 32 4.84 -2.22 -4.37
C PRO A 32 3.43 -1.92 -3.89
N LYS A 33 2.45 -2.52 -4.57
CA LYS A 33 1.02 -2.33 -4.32
C LYS A 33 0.60 -3.13 -3.09
N THR A 34 1.05 -2.75 -1.91
CA THR A 34 0.71 -3.44 -0.66
C THR A 34 -0.54 -2.86 -0.04
N ILE A 35 -1.44 -3.71 0.44
CA ILE A 35 -2.62 -3.35 1.24
C ILE A 35 -2.58 -4.08 2.59
N ILE A 36 -3.13 -3.45 3.62
CA ILE A 36 -3.24 -4.01 4.97
C ILE A 36 -4.67 -4.52 5.19
N LEU A 37 -4.79 -5.81 5.46
CA LEU A 37 -6.03 -6.49 5.83
C LEU A 37 -6.03 -6.75 7.34
N ALA A 38 -6.84 -6.00 8.09
CA ALA A 38 -7.09 -6.31 9.50
C ALA A 38 -8.26 -7.31 9.59
N THR A 39 -8.02 -8.46 10.23
CA THR A 39 -8.96 -9.58 10.28
C THR A 39 -9.03 -10.19 11.68
N THR A 40 -10.01 -11.04 11.94
CA THR A 40 -10.08 -11.83 13.19
C THR A 40 -9.11 -13.02 13.17
N THR A 41 -8.59 -13.39 14.34
CA THR A 41 -7.77 -14.60 14.50
C THR A 41 -8.51 -15.84 14.03
N SER A 42 -9.82 -15.97 14.31
CA SER A 42 -10.65 -17.07 13.81
C SER A 42 -10.63 -17.23 12.29
N THR A 43 -10.59 -16.12 11.54
CA THR A 43 -10.53 -16.17 10.07
C THR A 43 -9.12 -16.52 9.60
N GLN A 44 -8.09 -15.97 10.24
CA GLN A 44 -6.70 -16.31 9.94
C GLN A 44 -6.42 -17.80 10.20
N ASP A 45 -6.82 -18.30 11.38
CA ASP A 45 -6.56 -19.66 11.84
C ASP A 45 -7.38 -20.72 11.09
N SER A 46 -8.43 -20.30 10.37
CA SER A 46 -9.19 -21.20 9.50
C SER A 46 -8.42 -21.69 8.27
N GLY A 47 -7.29 -21.06 7.93
CA GLY A 47 -6.55 -21.31 6.69
C GLY A 47 -7.20 -20.75 5.42
N LEU A 48 -8.36 -20.07 5.54
CA LEU A 48 -9.06 -19.50 4.38
C LEU A 48 -8.19 -18.48 3.62
N LEU A 49 -7.48 -17.62 4.35
CA LEU A 49 -6.65 -16.57 3.75
C LEU A 49 -5.42 -17.14 3.03
N ASP A 50 -4.90 -18.28 3.47
CA ASP A 50 -3.76 -18.95 2.83
C ASP A 50 -4.11 -19.44 1.42
N VAL A 51 -5.40 -19.67 1.14
CA VAL A 51 -5.90 -20.04 -0.19
C VAL A 51 -6.27 -18.80 -1.00
N LEU A 52 -6.98 -17.84 -0.41
CA LEU A 52 -7.53 -16.71 -1.14
C LEU A 52 -6.49 -15.66 -1.51
N LEU A 53 -5.55 -15.34 -0.61
CA LEU A 53 -4.58 -14.27 -0.83
C LEU A 53 -3.67 -14.58 -2.02
N PRO A 54 -3.04 -15.77 -2.16
CA PRO A 54 -2.19 -16.04 -3.32
C PRO A 54 -2.91 -15.89 -4.67
N ILE A 55 -4.19 -16.26 -4.73
CA ILE A 55 -5.03 -16.11 -5.93
C ILE A 55 -5.29 -14.63 -6.21
N PHE A 56 -5.65 -13.85 -5.19
CA PHE A 56 -5.87 -12.42 -5.29
C PHE A 56 -4.61 -11.67 -5.73
N GLU A 57 -3.47 -11.96 -5.09
CA GLU A 57 -2.18 -11.32 -5.37
C GLU A 57 -1.73 -11.61 -6.80
N LYS A 58 -1.83 -12.87 -7.25
CA LYS A 58 -1.50 -13.26 -8.63
C LYS A 58 -2.38 -12.57 -9.68
N LYS A 59 -3.67 -12.38 -9.39
CA LYS A 59 -4.63 -11.77 -10.32
C LYS A 59 -4.50 -10.25 -10.41
N THR A 60 -4.16 -9.60 -9.30
CA THR A 60 -4.24 -8.13 -9.18
C THR A 60 -2.87 -7.46 -9.15
N GLY A 61 -1.83 -8.19 -8.78
CA GLY A 61 -0.49 -7.66 -8.52
C GLY A 61 -0.39 -6.85 -7.22
N TYR A 62 -1.42 -6.88 -6.38
CA TYR A 62 -1.34 -6.35 -5.01
C TYR A 62 -0.73 -7.39 -4.08
N PHE A 63 -0.06 -6.95 -3.02
CA PHE A 63 0.38 -7.79 -1.92
C PHE A 63 -0.49 -7.50 -0.69
N VAL A 64 -0.91 -8.51 0.05
CA VAL A 64 -1.81 -8.35 1.18
C VAL A 64 -1.09 -8.70 2.48
N LYS A 65 -0.88 -7.69 3.32
CA LYS A 65 -0.37 -7.88 4.67
C LYS A 65 -1.53 -8.10 5.64
N THR A 66 -1.63 -9.28 6.23
CA THR A 66 -2.66 -9.58 7.23
C THR A 66 -2.23 -9.16 8.63
N ILE A 67 -3.19 -8.65 9.40
CA ILE A 67 -3.05 -8.39 10.83
C ILE A 67 -4.25 -9.06 11.53
N ALA A 68 -3.98 -10.14 12.26
CA ALA A 68 -5.00 -10.91 12.97
C ALA A 68 -5.18 -10.37 14.40
N VAL A 69 -6.33 -9.74 14.67
CA VAL A 69 -6.69 -9.11 15.95
C VAL A 69 -8.20 -9.22 16.18
N GLY A 70 -8.70 -8.92 17.39
CA GLY A 70 -10.15 -8.89 17.62
C GLY A 70 -10.88 -7.84 16.77
N SER A 71 -12.17 -8.03 16.46
CA SER A 71 -12.98 -7.10 15.64
C SER A 71 -12.87 -5.66 16.11
N GLY A 72 -12.96 -5.40 17.42
CA GLY A 72 -12.85 -4.04 17.97
C GLY A 72 -11.49 -3.38 17.67
N GLN A 73 -10.41 -4.15 17.74
CA GLN A 73 -9.06 -3.65 17.44
C GLN A 73 -8.86 -3.44 15.94
N ALA A 74 -9.37 -4.34 15.09
CA ALA A 74 -9.36 -4.17 13.64
C ALA A 74 -10.12 -2.90 13.21
N MET A 75 -11.29 -2.65 13.81
CA MET A 75 -12.07 -1.44 13.57
C MET A 75 -11.31 -0.20 14.03
N ALA A 76 -10.71 -0.21 15.22
CA ALA A 76 -9.90 0.91 15.70
C ALA A 76 -8.70 1.21 14.77
N MET A 77 -8.08 0.17 14.19
CA MET A 77 -7.01 0.30 13.20
C MET A 77 -7.53 0.97 11.92
N GLY A 78 -8.71 0.55 11.43
CA GLY A 78 -9.37 1.18 10.29
C GLY A 78 -9.72 2.65 10.52
N GLN A 79 -10.21 3.01 11.71
CA GLN A 79 -10.50 4.42 12.05
C GLN A 79 -9.27 5.32 11.97
N LYS A 80 -8.09 4.78 12.30
CA LYS A 80 -6.81 5.50 12.27
C LYS A 80 -6.17 5.53 10.87
N GLY A 81 -6.74 4.84 9.88
CA GLY A 81 -6.13 4.68 8.57
C GLY A 81 -4.91 3.76 8.57
N GLU A 82 -4.76 2.91 9.58
CA GLU A 82 -3.68 1.93 9.69
C GLU A 82 -4.00 0.62 8.94
N ALA A 83 -5.26 0.42 8.53
CA ALA A 83 -5.71 -0.71 7.72
C ALA A 83 -6.56 -0.25 6.54
N ASP A 84 -6.36 -0.86 5.37
CA ASP A 84 -7.08 -0.54 4.13
C ASP A 84 -8.38 -1.34 4.00
N VAL A 85 -8.36 -2.59 4.49
CA VAL A 85 -9.49 -3.52 4.41
C VAL A 85 -9.72 -4.15 5.77
N LEU A 86 -10.99 -4.26 6.15
CA LEU A 86 -11.41 -4.89 7.40
C LEU A 86 -12.25 -6.13 7.10
N LEU A 87 -11.90 -7.25 7.73
CA LEU A 87 -12.71 -8.46 7.76
C LEU A 87 -13.00 -8.80 9.23
N VAL A 88 -14.15 -8.32 9.71
CA VAL A 88 -14.53 -8.42 11.12
C VAL A 88 -15.85 -9.17 11.26
N HIS A 89 -16.15 -9.58 12.49
CA HIS A 89 -17.39 -10.26 12.83
C HIS A 89 -18.17 -9.43 13.86
N SER A 90 -18.68 -8.26 13.45
CA SER A 90 -19.44 -7.37 14.35
C SER A 90 -20.42 -6.49 13.55
N PRO A 91 -21.56 -7.04 13.10
CA PRO A 91 -22.47 -6.38 12.17
C PRO A 91 -22.95 -4.99 12.62
N ASP A 92 -23.28 -4.83 13.90
CA ASP A 92 -23.76 -3.55 14.42
C ASP A 92 -22.65 -2.51 14.53
N ALA A 93 -21.43 -2.94 14.91
CA ALA A 93 -20.26 -2.07 14.93
C ALA A 93 -19.85 -1.62 13.52
N GLU A 94 -19.91 -2.52 12.53
CA GLU A 94 -19.64 -2.20 11.13
C GLU A 94 -20.61 -1.15 10.57
N LYS A 95 -21.90 -1.28 10.88
CA LYS A 95 -22.92 -0.30 10.45
C LYS A 95 -22.61 1.08 11.03
N LYS A 96 -22.31 1.14 12.33
CA LYS A 96 -21.94 2.39 13.01
C LYS A 96 -20.67 3.00 12.41
N PHE A 97 -19.64 2.20 12.19
CA PHE A 97 -18.37 2.63 11.62
C PHE A 97 -18.52 3.26 10.23
N VAL A 98 -19.37 2.67 9.38
CA VAL A 98 -19.69 3.23 8.05
C VAL A 98 -20.53 4.50 8.18
N ALA A 99 -21.51 4.51 9.08
CA ALA A 99 -22.34 5.69 9.32
C ALA A 99 -21.53 6.89 9.85
N GLU A 100 -20.46 6.63 10.60
CA GLU A 100 -19.50 7.63 11.07
C GLU A 100 -18.46 8.04 10.02
N GLY A 101 -18.50 7.44 8.82
CA GLY A 101 -17.64 7.82 7.68
C GLY A 101 -16.27 7.16 7.66
N TYR A 102 -16.00 6.18 8.54
CA TYR A 102 -14.71 5.48 8.59
C TYR A 102 -14.56 4.37 7.53
N GLY A 103 -15.64 3.99 6.84
CA GLY A 103 -15.63 2.97 5.81
C GLY A 103 -16.67 3.23 4.72
N ILE A 104 -16.37 2.83 3.49
CA ILE A 104 -17.16 3.21 2.30
C ILE A 104 -17.84 2.03 1.58
N ASN A 105 -17.41 0.79 1.78
CA ASN A 105 -17.85 -0.37 0.97
C ASN A 105 -18.10 -1.61 1.84
N ARG A 106 -19.05 -1.52 2.76
CA ARG A 106 -19.43 -2.63 3.62
C ARG A 106 -20.13 -3.73 2.82
N ARG A 107 -19.62 -4.96 2.94
CA ARG A 107 -20.21 -6.16 2.33
C ARG A 107 -20.32 -7.28 3.34
N ILE A 108 -21.45 -7.98 3.31
CA ILE A 108 -21.65 -9.18 4.11
C ILE A 108 -21.13 -10.35 3.28
N ILE A 109 -20.09 -11.03 3.78
CA ILE A 109 -19.45 -12.16 3.11
C ILE A 109 -19.58 -13.47 3.91
N MET A 110 -19.93 -13.37 5.18
CA MET A 110 -20.09 -14.49 6.11
C MET A 110 -21.35 -14.27 6.95
N HIS A 111 -22.07 -15.36 7.20
CA HIS A 111 -23.19 -15.44 8.13
C HIS A 111 -22.95 -16.64 9.05
N ASN A 112 -23.57 -16.60 10.23
CA ASN A 112 -23.64 -17.75 11.13
C ASN A 112 -25.00 -18.43 10.96
#